data_AF-A0AAD5IC21-F1
#
_entry.id   AF-A0AAD5IC21-F1
#
_cell.length_a   1.000
_cell.length_b   1.000
_cell.length_c   1.000
_cell.angle_alpha   90.00
_cell.angle_beta   90.00
_cell.angle_gamma   90.00
#
_symmetry.space_group_name_H-M   'P 1'
#
loop_
_entity.id
_entity.type
_entity.pdbx_description
1 polymer ?
#
loop_
_entity_poly.entity_id
_entity_poly.type
_entity_poly.pdbx_seq_one_letter_code
_entity_poly.pdbx_strand_id
1 'polypeptide(L)'
;MLAIVFVVHKWQPYLLGRHFKIITDHRNLKFFHDQRISSLEQQKWVSKVLGYDYEIIYRQGVENSAADALSREGEYYSYAIYSPLFSSIADIAQEYAHDSDLSLIIERLKSSHQALNFVYDGSLLRHKGRMVVPSSSSWCHKI
;
A
#
# COMPACT_ATOMS: atom_id res chain seq x y z
N MET A 1 -7.19 -17.97 -11.47
CA MET A 1 -8.26 -17.89 -12.50
C MET A 1 -8.76 -16.46 -12.65
N LEU A 2 -9.15 -15.81 -11.55
CA LEU A 2 -9.62 -14.41 -11.58
C LEU A 2 -8.63 -13.43 -12.22
N ALA A 3 -7.33 -13.61 -11.99
CA ALA A 3 -6.29 -12.77 -12.59
C ALA A 3 -6.33 -12.75 -14.14
N ILE A 4 -6.57 -13.89 -14.78
CA ILE A 4 -6.66 -13.99 -16.25
C ILE A 4 -7.87 -13.21 -16.75
N VAL A 5 -9.04 -13.44 -16.15
CA VAL A 5 -10.27 -12.73 -16.50
C VAL A 5 -10.07 -11.23 -16.34
N PHE A 6 -9.46 -10.80 -15.23
CA PHE A 6 -9.23 -9.40 -14.94
C PHE A 6 -8.33 -8.75 -15.99
N VAL A 7 -7.22 -9.40 -16.36
CA VAL A 7 -6.32 -8.90 -17.42
C VAL A 7 -7.04 -8.84 -18.76
N VAL A 8 -7.76 -9.88 -19.15
CA VAL A 8 -8.50 -9.91 -20.43
C VAL A 8 -9.57 -8.81 -20.47
N HIS A 9 -10.26 -8.57 -19.36
CA HIS A 9 -11.25 -7.50 -19.28
C HIS A 9 -10.61 -6.10 -19.27
N LYS A 10 -9.53 -5.90 -18.52
CA LYS A 10 -8.82 -4.62 -18.42
C LYS A 10 -8.22 -4.20 -19.76
N TRP A 11 -7.67 -5.16 -20.50
CA TRP A 11 -7.00 -4.91 -21.77
C TRP A 11 -7.86 -5.27 -22.98
N GLN A 12 -9.18 -5.45 -22.80
CA GLN A 12 -10.14 -5.82 -23.84
C GLN A 12 -9.97 -5.04 -25.16
N PRO A 13 -9.80 -3.70 -25.15
CA PRO A 13 -9.67 -2.92 -26.39
C PRO A 13 -8.44 -3.28 -27.21
N TYR A 14 -7.40 -3.83 -26.58
CA TYR A 14 -6.13 -4.19 -27.23
C TYR A 14 -6.08 -5.65 -27.66
N LEU A 15 -6.76 -6.52 -26.91
CA LEU A 15 -6.72 -7.97 -27.07
C LEU A 15 -7.80 -8.50 -28.04
N LEU A 16 -8.88 -7.75 -28.27
CA LEU A 16 -9.95 -8.19 -29.15
C LEU A 16 -9.45 -8.41 -30.58
N GLY A 17 -9.71 -9.61 -31.13
CA GLY A 17 -9.35 -9.96 -32.51
C GLY A 17 -7.87 -10.25 -32.75
N ARG A 18 -7.06 -10.40 -31.71
CA ARG A 18 -5.63 -10.75 -31.82
C ARG A 18 -5.29 -11.97 -30.99
N HIS A 19 -4.35 -12.78 -31.46
CA HIS A 19 -3.71 -13.81 -30.66
C HIS A 19 -2.72 -13.18 -29.67
N PHE A 20 -2.75 -13.58 -28.40
CA PHE A 20 -1.82 -13.10 -27.39
C PHE A 20 -1.38 -14.17 -26.40
N LYS A 21 -0.29 -13.89 -25.68
CA LYS A 21 0.31 -14.81 -24.71
C LYS A 21 0.10 -14.30 -23.30
N ILE A 22 -0.39 -15.16 -22.42
CA ILE A 22 -0.56 -14.89 -20.99
C ILE A 22 0.55 -15.62 -20.25
N ILE A 23 1.51 -14.87 -19.72
CA ILE A 23 2.60 -15.43 -18.91
C ILE A 23 2.16 -15.39 -17.44
N THR A 24 2.22 -16.53 -16.76
CA THR A 24 1.85 -16.64 -15.35
C THR A 24 2.81 -17.54 -14.58
N ASP A 25 3.06 -17.18 -13.32
CA ASP A 25 3.77 -17.98 -12.34
C ASP A 25 2.88 -18.99 -11.60
N HIS A 26 1.60 -19.06 -11.96
CA HIS A 26 0.67 -20.00 -11.36
C HIS A 26 0.48 -21.24 -12.24
N ARG A 27 1.23 -22.29 -11.92
CA ARG A 27 1.32 -23.54 -12.71
C ARG A 27 -0.02 -24.17 -13.07
N ASN A 28 -1.00 -24.11 -12.16
CA ASN A 28 -2.32 -24.73 -12.40
C ASN A 28 -3.05 -24.06 -13.58
N LEU A 29 -2.79 -22.78 -13.85
CA LEU A 29 -3.43 -22.06 -14.97
C LEU A 29 -2.91 -22.48 -16.34
N LYS A 30 -1.79 -23.21 -16.43
CA LYS A 30 -1.34 -23.78 -17.70
C LYS A 30 -2.42 -24.70 -18.31
N PHE A 31 -3.13 -25.43 -17.47
CA PHE A 31 -4.19 -26.37 -17.86
C PHE A 31 -5.58 -25.73 -17.78
N PHE A 32 -5.68 -24.42 -17.96
CA PHE A 32 -6.93 -23.68 -17.78
C PHE A 32 -8.12 -24.26 -18.56
N HIS A 33 -7.87 -24.72 -19.80
CA HIS A 33 -8.88 -25.32 -20.66
C HIS A 33 -9.28 -26.74 -20.21
N ASP A 34 -8.37 -27.47 -19.57
CA ASP A 34 -8.59 -28.85 -19.12
C ASP A 34 -9.15 -28.93 -17.69
N GLN A 35 -9.22 -27.80 -16.98
CA GLN A 35 -9.74 -27.75 -15.62
C GLN A 35 -11.24 -28.08 -15.60
N ARG A 36 -11.62 -29.05 -14.75
CA ARG A 36 -13.03 -29.32 -14.44
C ARG A 36 -13.64 -28.10 -13.75
N ILE A 37 -14.48 -27.38 -14.47
CA ILE A 37 -15.24 -26.24 -13.95
C ILE A 37 -16.36 -26.78 -13.05
N SER A 38 -16.21 -26.64 -11.74
CA SER A 38 -17.18 -27.15 -10.76
C SER A 38 -18.10 -26.07 -10.20
N SER A 39 -17.66 -24.81 -10.19
CA SER A 39 -18.46 -23.71 -9.62
C SER A 39 -19.13 -22.83 -10.67
N LEU A 40 -20.30 -22.29 -10.33
CA LEU A 40 -21.05 -21.36 -11.20
C LEU A 40 -20.25 -20.08 -11.49
N GLU A 41 -19.47 -19.60 -10.52
CA GLU A 41 -18.61 -18.43 -10.71
C GLU A 41 -17.50 -18.73 -11.72
N GLN A 42 -16.85 -19.89 -11.61
CA GLN A 42 -15.83 -20.30 -12.58
C GLN A 42 -16.43 -20.41 -13.99
N GLN A 43 -17.66 -20.93 -14.14
CA GLN A 43 -18.35 -20.96 -15.44
C GLN A 43 -18.56 -19.55 -16.02
N LYS A 44 -19.02 -18.59 -15.21
CA LYS A 44 -19.16 -17.18 -15.62
C LYS A 44 -17.82 -16.55 -16.02
N TRP A 45 -16.73 -16.98 -15.39
CA TRP A 45 -15.39 -16.49 -15.68
C TRP A 45 -14.81 -17.08 -16.97
N VAL A 46 -14.98 -18.39 -17.20
CA VAL A 46 -14.59 -19.03 -18.45
C VAL A 46 -15.35 -18.44 -19.63
N SER A 47 -16.67 -18.23 -19.51
CA SER A 47 -17.47 -17.66 -20.61
C SER A 47 -17.01 -16.28 -21.06
N LYS A 48 -16.47 -15.45 -20.16
CA LYS A 48 -15.91 -14.13 -20.51
C LYS A 48 -14.62 -14.21 -21.31
N VAL A 49 -13.86 -15.29 -21.16
CA VAL A 49 -12.52 -15.43 -21.75
C VAL A 49 -12.54 -16.37 -22.96
N LEU A 50 -13.57 -17.20 -23.11
CA LEU A 50 -13.77 -18.14 -24.24
C LEU A 50 -13.78 -17.48 -25.63
N GLY A 51 -14.11 -16.19 -25.73
CA GLY A 51 -14.13 -15.46 -27.00
C GLY A 51 -12.77 -14.91 -27.46
N TYR A 52 -11.70 -15.15 -26.70
CA TYR A 52 -10.36 -14.65 -27.01
C TYR A 52 -9.45 -15.78 -27.49
N ASP A 53 -8.55 -15.44 -28.41
CA ASP A 53 -7.47 -16.32 -28.85
C ASP A 53 -6.22 -16.04 -28.01
N TYR A 54 -5.86 -16.97 -27.12
CA TYR A 54 -4.71 -16.82 -26.23
C TYR A 54 -4.02 -18.14 -25.91
N GLU A 55 -2.74 -18.03 -25.57
CA GLU A 55 -1.91 -19.12 -25.05
C GLU A 55 -1.47 -18.82 -23.61
N ILE A 56 -1.64 -19.76 -22.68
CA ILE A 56 -1.14 -19.60 -21.30
C ILE A 56 0.22 -20.29 -21.16
N ILE A 57 1.24 -19.49 -20.83
CA ILE A 57 2.62 -19.95 -20.64
C ILE A 57 2.97 -19.83 -19.16
N TYR A 58 3.35 -20.96 -18.56
CA TYR A 58 3.90 -20.96 -17.22
C TYR A 58 5.36 -20.49 -17.24
N ARG A 59 5.69 -19.53 -16.37
CA ARG A 59 7.05 -19.06 -16.11
C ARG A 59 7.28 -19.01 -14.61
N GLN A 60 8.38 -19.56 -14.11
CA GLN A 60 8.65 -19.60 -12.67
C GLN A 60 8.75 -18.17 -12.10
N GLY A 61 8.23 -17.93 -10.89
CA GLY A 61 8.13 -16.58 -10.29
C GLY A 61 9.44 -15.80 -10.27
N VAL A 62 10.59 -16.46 -10.12
CA VAL A 62 11.93 -15.85 -10.17
C VAL A 62 12.21 -15.18 -11.52
N GLU A 63 11.71 -15.76 -12.62
CA GLU A 63 11.83 -15.23 -13.98
C GLU A 63 10.68 -14.26 -14.33
N ASN A 64 9.67 -14.15 -13.45
CA ASN A 64 8.52 -13.25 -13.57
C ASN A 64 8.59 -12.10 -12.55
N SER A 65 9.81 -11.73 -12.14
CA SER A 65 10.07 -10.77 -11.07
C SER A 65 9.43 -9.40 -11.30
N ALA A 66 9.34 -8.94 -12.55
CA ALA A 66 8.67 -7.68 -12.87
C ALA A 66 7.15 -7.72 -12.59
N ALA A 67 6.48 -8.82 -12.95
CA ALA A 67 5.05 -8.97 -12.70
C ALA A 67 4.76 -9.27 -11.21
N ASP A 68 5.64 -10.00 -10.53
CA ASP A 68 5.57 -10.23 -9.08
C ASP A 68 5.81 -8.94 -8.28
N ALA A 69 6.73 -8.07 -8.72
CA ALA A 69 6.94 -6.76 -8.11
C ALA A 69 5.70 -5.86 -8.28
N LEU A 70 5.14 -5.80 -9.49
CA LEU A 70 3.93 -4.99 -9.76
C LEU A 70 2.68 -5.53 -9.06
N SER A 71 2.54 -6.85 -8.89
CA SER A 71 1.42 -7.43 -8.15
C SER A 71 1.51 -7.13 -6.65
N ARG A 72 2.73 -7.02 -6.11
CA ARG A 72 3.01 -6.67 -4.70
C ARG A 72 2.91 -5.17 -4.42
N GLU A 73 3.21 -4.30 -5.39
CA GLU A 73 3.07 -2.85 -5.21
C GLU A 73 1.62 -2.41 -4.95
N GLY A 74 0.62 -3.16 -5.44
CA GLY A 74 -0.80 -2.84 -5.21
C GLY A 74 -1.27 -2.98 -3.76
N GLU A 75 -0.55 -3.74 -2.93
CA GLU A 75 -0.87 -3.91 -1.50
C GLU A 75 -0.20 -2.84 -0.62
N TYR A 76 0.89 -2.23 -1.10
CA TYR A 76 1.59 -1.15 -0.41
C TYR A 76 1.23 0.20 -1.03
N TYR A 77 0.07 0.73 -0.62
CA TYR A 77 -0.23 2.16 -0.61
C TYR A 77 -0.03 2.91 -1.93
N SER A 78 -1.09 2.95 -2.77
CA SER A 78 -1.30 4.07 -3.70
C SER A 78 -1.70 5.38 -2.96
N TYR A 79 -1.12 5.66 -1.80
CA TYR A 79 -1.29 6.92 -1.07
C TYR A 79 -0.20 7.95 -1.44
N ALA A 80 0.75 7.57 -2.30
CA ALA A 80 1.92 8.38 -2.59
C ALA A 80 1.92 9.07 -3.96
N ILE A 81 0.74 9.30 -4.59
CA ILE A 81 0.70 10.21 -5.76
C ILE A 81 0.43 11.65 -5.31
N TYR A 82 -0.37 11.85 -4.26
CA TYR A 82 -0.55 13.15 -3.60
C TYR A 82 -0.83 12.95 -2.10
N SER A 83 0.21 12.64 -1.33
CA SER A 83 0.12 12.90 0.10
C SER A 83 0.54 14.35 0.32
N PRO A 84 -0.29 15.20 0.97
CA PRO A 84 0.21 16.49 1.41
C PRO A 84 1.41 16.20 2.31
N LEU A 85 2.58 16.66 1.87
CA LEU A 85 3.81 16.55 2.63
C LEU A 85 3.60 17.43 3.87
N PHE A 86 3.08 16.84 4.94
CA PHE A 86 2.84 17.53 6.20
C PHE A 86 4.19 17.72 6.90
N SER A 87 5.00 18.64 6.36
CA SER A 87 6.28 19.06 6.94
C SER A 87 6.11 19.70 8.32
N SER A 88 4.89 20.08 8.67
CA SER A 88 4.48 20.72 9.92
C SER A 88 4.89 19.97 11.18
N ILE A 89 5.04 18.64 11.13
CA ILE A 89 5.54 17.85 12.27
C ILE A 89 6.98 18.23 12.61
N ALA A 90 7.82 18.48 11.60
CA ALA A 90 9.20 18.88 11.82
C ALA A 90 9.26 20.30 12.41
N ASP A 91 8.38 21.19 11.98
CA ASP A 91 8.28 22.56 12.51
C ASP A 91 7.87 22.54 14.00
N ILE A 92 6.84 21.77 14.36
CA ILE A 92 6.40 21.59 15.76
C ILE A 92 7.52 20.98 16.61
N ALA A 93 8.31 20.05 16.06
CA ALA A 93 9.44 19.45 16.76
C ALA A 93 10.56 20.46 17.05
N GLN A 94 10.81 21.42 16.15
CA GLN A 94 11.77 22.49 16.37
C GLN A 94 11.25 23.52 17.40
N GLU A 95 9.94 23.79 17.40
CA GLU A 95 9.32 24.72 18.36
C GLU A 95 9.43 24.23 19.82
N TYR A 96 9.54 22.92 20.06
CA TYR A 96 9.82 22.39 21.42
C TYR A 96 11.12 22.92 22.03
N ALA A 97 12.12 23.26 21.21
CA ALA A 97 13.37 23.83 21.70
C ALA A 97 13.23 25.29 22.18
N HIS A 98 12.19 25.99 21.71
CA HIS A 98 11.90 27.38 22.04
C HIS A 98 11.00 27.54 23.27
N ASP A 99 10.38 26.46 23.74
CA ASP A 99 9.49 26.45 24.91
C ASP A 99 10.24 25.89 26.15
N SER A 100 10.39 26.70 27.20
CA SER A 100 11.15 26.30 28.40
C SER A 100 10.49 25.17 29.17
N ASP A 101 9.16 25.06 29.13
CA ASP A 101 8.44 24.05 29.91
C ASP A 101 8.47 22.70 29.19
N LEU A 102 8.31 22.71 27.86
CA LEU A 102 8.35 21.48 27.05
C LEU A 102 9.76 20.89 26.94
N SER A 103 10.79 21.73 26.81
CA SER A 103 12.18 21.28 26.81
C SER A 103 12.57 20.61 28.14
N LEU A 104 12.15 21.17 29.27
CA LEU A 104 12.34 20.55 30.60
C LEU A 104 11.62 19.20 30.72
N ILE A 105 10.42 19.06 30.14
CA ILE A 105 9.68 17.79 30.11
C ILE A 105 10.40 16.76 29.23
N ILE A 106 10.90 17.16 28.06
CA ILE A 106 11.65 16.29 27.16
C ILE A 106 12.97 15.82 27.81
N GLU A 107 13.69 16.71 28.49
CA GLU A 107 14.92 16.36 29.22
C GLU A 107 14.65 15.41 30.40
N ARG A 108 13.57 15.63 31.14
CA ARG A 108 13.11 14.72 32.20
C ARG A 108 12.71 13.35 31.64
N LEU A 109 12.08 13.29 30.48
CA LEU A 109 11.72 12.03 29.83
C LEU A 109 12.92 11.28 29.24
N LYS A 110 13.96 11.99 28.82
CA LYS A 110 15.24 11.39 28.38
C LYS A 110 16.04 10.80 29.55
N SER A 111 15.97 11.44 30.73
CA SER A 111 16.69 11.01 31.93
C SER A 111 15.92 10.02 32.81
N SER A 112 14.58 10.08 32.80
CA SER A 112 13.70 9.18 33.54
C SER A 112 12.51 8.77 32.68
N HIS A 113 12.36 7.46 32.46
CA HIS A 113 11.41 6.89 31.51
C HIS A 113 9.93 6.98 31.93
N GLN A 114 9.59 7.76 32.97
CA GLN A 114 8.24 7.83 33.52
C GLN A 114 7.87 9.25 33.96
N ALA A 115 7.22 10.00 33.07
CA ALA A 115 6.25 11.02 33.47
C ALA A 115 4.85 10.47 33.14
N LEU A 116 4.00 10.36 34.17
CA LEU A 116 2.74 9.60 34.25
C LEU A 116 1.74 9.70 33.09
N ASN A 117 1.91 10.60 32.12
CA ASN A 117 1.05 10.71 30.94
C ASN A 117 1.77 11.21 29.67
N PHE A 118 3.09 11.40 29.71
CA PHE A 118 3.87 11.94 28.59
C PHE A 118 4.81 10.89 28.02
N VAL A 119 4.81 10.74 26.70
CA VAL A 119 5.67 9.83 25.95
C VAL A 119 6.42 10.64 24.90
N TYR A 120 7.73 10.45 24.82
CA TYR A 120 8.58 11.10 23.84
C TYR A 120 9.18 10.05 22.89
N ASP A 121 8.79 10.11 21.62
CA ASP A 121 9.16 9.12 20.60
C ASP A 121 10.49 9.48 19.87
N GLY A 122 11.29 10.38 20.42
CA GLY A 122 12.54 10.86 19.80
C GLY A 122 12.36 12.12 18.93
N SER A 123 11.18 12.34 18.36
CA SER A 123 10.84 13.52 17.55
C SER A 123 9.57 14.27 17.99
N LEU A 124 8.64 13.59 18.65
CA LEU A 124 7.34 14.13 19.01
C LEU A 124 7.01 13.85 20.49
N LEU A 125 6.47 14.87 21.16
CA LEU A 125 5.94 14.74 22.51
C LEU A 125 4.44 14.43 22.44
N ARG A 126 4.02 13.35 23.11
CA ARG A 126 2.63 12.93 23.22
C ARG A 126 2.15 12.98 24.66
N HIS A 127 0.95 13.49 24.90
CA HIS A 127 0.27 13.43 26.18
C HIS A 127 -1.03 12.62 26.04
N LYS A 128 -1.16 11.51 26.75
CA LYS A 128 -2.32 10.58 26.68
C LYS A 128 -2.69 10.19 25.23
N GLY A 129 -1.68 9.93 24.41
CA GLY A 129 -1.85 9.54 23.00
C GLY A 129 -2.11 10.69 22.02
N ARG A 130 -2.22 11.95 22.48
CA ARG A 130 -2.39 13.14 21.63
C ARG A 130 -1.07 13.89 21.47
N MET A 131 -0.82 14.45 20.29
CA MET A 131 0.34 15.30 20.02
C MET A 131 0.27 16.58 20.86
N VAL A 132 1.38 16.94 21.51
CA VAL A 132 1.50 18.20 22.24
C VAL A 132 2.01 19.25 21.28
N VAL A 133 1.22 20.32 21.08
CA VAL A 133 1.61 21.48 20.27
C VAL A 133 1.98 22.61 21.24
N PRO A 134 3.13 23.29 21.06
CA PRO A 134 3.50 24.44 21.88
C PRO A 134 2.45 25.54 21.80
N SER A 135 2.19 26.22 22.91
CA SER A 135 1.21 27.32 22.95
C SER A 135 1.62 28.52 22.10
N SER A 136 2.92 28.66 21.79
CA SER A 136 3.50 29.64 20.89
C SER A 136 3.38 29.28 19.41
N SER A 137 2.86 28.10 19.09
CA SER A 137 2.83 27.57 17.73
C SER A 137 1.77 28.26 16.88
N SER A 138 2.14 28.60 15.64
CA SER A 138 1.19 29.09 14.63
C SER A 138 0.13 28.05 14.25
N TRP A 139 0.33 26.79 14.66
CA TRP A 139 -0.58 25.67 14.43
C TRP A 139 -1.79 25.65 15.39
N CYS A 140 -1.74 26.36 16.52
CA CYS A 140 -2.88 26.43 17.45
C CYS A 140 -4.13 27.07 16.83
N HIS A 141 -3.98 27.90 15.78
CA HIS A 141 -5.09 28.55 15.07
C HIS A 141 -5.48 27.85 13.76
N LYS A 142 -4.72 26.84 13.34
CA LYS A 142 -4.90 26.13 12.04
C LYS A 142 -5.38 24.69 12.20
N ILE A 143 -5.49 24.19 13.43
CA ILE A 143 -6.05 22.89 13.82
C ILE A 143 -7.47 23.11 14.30
#